data_AF-A0A846YX24-F1
#
_entry.id   AF-A0A846YX24-F1
#
_cell.length_a   1.000
_cell.length_b   1.000
_cell.length_c   1.000
_cell.angle_alpha   90.00
_cell.angle_beta   90.00
_cell.angle_gamma   90.00
#
_symmetry.space_group_name_H-M   'P 1'
#
loop_
_entity.id
_entity.type
_entity.pdbx_description
1 polymer ?
#
loop_
_entity_poly.entity_id
_entity_poly.type
_entity_poly.pdbx_seq_one_letter_code
_entity_poly.pdbx_strand_id
1 'polypeptide(L)'
;MGKTIRINGVDVPVIADQLNGEEIKRLAGIDADRVLVRQERDRNVIVPDAKRLRVADNDTFTHHARHSKARSVTRRTARLRMEAATLAAAYPGLKIADDESYVFIGGFRLPAGWVPDRTNVLITPPAAYPECAPDGFYLSAKLQRRKSGRLVTPGHYFRDYHNPYAHLGYHWYCLEDPDRRWRADQDSLITFVEAIRTYLGTAD
;
A
#
# COMPACT_ATOMS: atom_id res chain seq x y z
N MET A 1 30.18 -42.15 5.61
CA MET A 1 28.81 -42.28 6.17
C MET A 1 28.02 -41.05 5.72
N GLY A 2 26.88 -41.25 5.05
CA GLY A 2 25.98 -40.14 4.75
C GLY A 2 25.40 -39.57 6.05
N LYS A 3 25.23 -38.25 6.12
CA LYS A 3 24.57 -37.55 7.22
C LYS A 3 23.18 -37.15 6.77
N THR A 4 22.30 -36.93 7.73
CA THR A 4 20.95 -36.45 7.49
C THR A 4 20.75 -35.18 8.30
N ILE A 5 20.29 -34.12 7.64
CA ILE A 5 19.83 -32.90 8.33
C ILE A 5 18.32 -32.79 8.23
N ARG A 6 17.72 -32.05 9.16
CA ARG A 6 16.27 -31.85 9.18
C ARG A 6 15.91 -30.43 8.81
N ILE A 7 15.05 -30.26 7.82
CA ILE A 7 14.63 -28.94 7.33
C ILE A 7 13.10 -28.87 7.35
N ASN A 8 12.53 -27.98 8.17
CA ASN A 8 11.07 -27.90 8.37
C ASN A 8 10.42 -29.26 8.68
N GLY A 9 11.14 -30.13 9.38
CA GLY A 9 10.65 -31.48 9.71
C GLY A 9 10.95 -32.56 8.69
N VAL A 10 11.51 -32.23 7.52
CA VAL A 10 11.89 -33.16 6.44
C VAL A 10 13.37 -33.53 6.51
N ASP A 11 13.67 -34.82 6.36
CA ASP A 11 15.04 -35.32 6.36
C ASP A 11 15.70 -35.13 4.98
N VAL A 12 16.85 -34.47 4.97
CA VAL A 12 17.62 -34.14 3.76
C VAL A 12 19.00 -34.80 3.87
N PRO A 13 19.33 -35.76 2.97
CA PRO A 13 20.62 -36.42 3.00
C PRO A 13 21.72 -35.48 2.51
N VAL A 14 22.84 -35.45 3.23
CA VAL A 14 24.03 -34.66 2.89
C VAL A 14 25.29 -35.52 2.96
N ILE A 15 26.16 -35.36 1.95
CA ILE A 15 27.42 -36.12 1.83
C ILE A 15 28.61 -35.28 2.31
N ALA A 16 28.49 -33.95 2.30
CA ALA A 16 29.57 -33.04 2.65
C ALA A 16 29.49 -32.56 4.10
N ASP A 17 30.66 -32.37 4.71
CA ASP A 17 30.82 -31.91 6.10
C ASP A 17 30.71 -30.39 6.26
N GLN A 18 30.91 -29.66 5.16
CA GLN A 18 30.77 -28.21 5.09
C GLN A 18 29.91 -27.85 3.90
N LEU A 19 28.86 -27.09 4.17
CA LEU A 19 27.97 -26.53 3.18
C LEU A 19 27.81 -25.04 3.45
N ASN A 20 27.57 -24.26 2.42
CA ASN A 20 27.08 -22.89 2.57
C ASN A 20 25.54 -22.84 2.57
N GLY A 21 24.96 -21.70 2.93
CA GLY A 21 23.50 -21.55 3.01
C GLY A 21 22.80 -21.80 1.67
N GLU A 22 23.43 -21.42 0.55
CA GLU A 22 22.90 -21.65 -0.79
C GLU A 22 22.83 -23.14 -1.16
N GLU A 23 23.89 -23.90 -0.85
CA GLU A 23 23.96 -25.34 -1.09
C GLU A 23 22.91 -26.10 -0.27
N ILE A 24 22.71 -25.70 1.00
CA ILE A 24 21.67 -26.30 1.86
C ILE A 24 20.28 -26.03 1.28
N LYS A 25 20.01 -24.81 0.83
CA LYS A 25 18.74 -24.47 0.17
C LYS A 25 18.50 -25.30 -1.08
N ARG A 26 19.53 -25.41 -1.94
CA ARG A 26 19.46 -26.16 -3.20
C ARG A 26 19.16 -27.64 -2.97
N LEU A 27 19.85 -28.27 -2.01
CA LEU A 27 19.62 -29.67 -1.65
C LEU A 27 18.20 -29.91 -1.11
N ALA A 28 17.63 -28.92 -0.44
CA ALA A 28 16.29 -28.98 0.14
C ALA A 28 15.18 -28.44 -0.78
N GLY A 29 15.49 -28.05 -2.02
CA GLY A 29 14.51 -27.45 -2.94
C GLY A 29 13.92 -26.12 -2.45
N ILE A 30 14.64 -25.38 -1.60
CA ILE A 30 14.22 -24.09 -1.07
C ILE A 30 14.60 -23.00 -2.08
N ASP A 31 13.67 -22.09 -2.36
CA ASP A 31 13.93 -20.91 -3.18
C ASP A 31 15.08 -20.05 -2.59
N ALA A 32 15.91 -19.51 -3.48
CA ALA A 32 17.06 -18.70 -3.13
C ALA A 32 16.66 -17.46 -2.31
N ASP A 33 15.45 -16.95 -2.52
CA ASP A 33 14.91 -15.78 -1.86
C ASP A 33 14.52 -16.00 -0.37
N ARG A 34 14.51 -17.23 0.14
CA ARG A 34 14.11 -17.52 1.53
C ARG A 34 15.24 -17.27 2.52
N VAL A 35 14.91 -17.00 3.78
CA VAL A 35 15.90 -16.95 4.87
C VAL A 35 16.04 -18.34 5.46
N LEU A 36 17.25 -18.88 5.43
CA LEU A 36 17.59 -20.12 6.10
C LEU A 36 17.98 -19.82 7.55
N VAL A 37 17.45 -20.61 8.49
CA VAL A 37 17.68 -20.45 9.92
C VAL A 37 18.09 -21.80 10.49
N ARG A 38 19.23 -21.87 11.17
CA ARG A 38 19.65 -23.03 11.95
C ARG A 38 19.03 -22.95 13.35
N GLN A 39 18.40 -24.02 13.79
CA GLN A 39 17.83 -24.13 15.13
C GLN A 39 18.86 -24.79 16.05
N GLU A 40 19.42 -24.01 16.97
CA GLU A 40 20.31 -24.47 18.04
C GLU A 40 19.50 -24.65 19.34
N ARG A 41 20.07 -25.30 20.36
CA ARG A 41 19.36 -25.62 21.61
C ARG A 41 18.83 -24.38 22.33
N ASP A 42 19.55 -23.26 22.23
CA ASP A 42 19.31 -22.02 22.97
C ASP A 42 18.92 -20.83 22.06
N ARG A 43 19.07 -20.95 20.74
CA ARG A 43 18.79 -19.85 19.81
C ARG A 43 18.57 -20.29 18.37
N ASN A 44 17.97 -19.40 17.60
CA ASN A 44 17.88 -19.49 16.15
C ASN A 44 18.94 -18.59 15.51
N VAL A 45 19.73 -19.14 14.59
CA VAL A 45 20.80 -18.40 13.89
C VAL A 45 20.48 -18.33 12.41
N ILE A 46 20.37 -17.11 11.88
CA ILE A 46 20.25 -16.90 10.43
C ILE A 46 21.53 -17.38 9.76
N VAL A 47 21.38 -18.15 8.67
CA VAL A 47 22.47 -18.65 7.85
C VAL A 47 22.49 -17.86 6.53
N PRO A 48 23.44 -16.91 6.37
CA PRO A 48 23.63 -16.22 5.09
C PRO A 48 24.05 -17.19 3.99
N ASP A 49 23.67 -16.88 2.74
CA ASP A 49 23.89 -17.77 1.59
C ASP A 49 25.37 -18.12 1.37
N ALA A 50 26.26 -17.13 1.49
CA ALA A 50 27.70 -17.29 1.32
C ALA A 50 28.41 -17.87 2.57
N LYS A 51 27.73 -17.97 3.72
CA LYS A 51 28.37 -18.43 4.97
C LYS A 51 28.55 -19.94 4.92
N ARG A 52 29.81 -20.39 4.89
CA ARG A 52 30.15 -21.81 5.10
C ARG A 52 29.95 -22.19 6.56
N LEU A 53 29.26 -23.30 6.79
CA LEU A 53 29.06 -23.88 8.11
C LEU A 53 29.36 -25.37 8.09
N ARG A 54 29.84 -25.88 9.23
CA ARG A 54 29.92 -27.31 9.47
C ARG A 54 28.53 -27.85 9.76
N VAL A 55 28.18 -28.92 9.06
CA VAL A 55 26.89 -29.59 9.19
C VAL A 55 27.10 -30.94 9.87
N ALA A 56 26.39 -31.14 10.97
CA ALA A 56 26.37 -32.36 11.76
C ALA A 56 25.11 -33.18 11.44
N ASP A 57 25.17 -34.46 11.77
CA ASP A 57 23.99 -35.34 11.67
C ASP A 57 22.90 -34.85 12.64
N ASN A 58 21.66 -34.82 12.17
CA ASN A 58 20.47 -34.31 12.87
C ASN A 58 20.48 -32.79 13.15
N ASP A 59 21.35 -32.01 12.50
CA ASP A 59 21.21 -30.55 12.51
C ASP A 59 19.82 -30.15 12.00
N THR A 60 19.15 -29.26 12.72
CA THR A 60 17.82 -28.80 12.37
C THR A 60 17.86 -27.38 11.79
N PHE A 61 17.20 -27.20 10.66
CA PHE A 61 17.00 -25.92 10.01
C PHE A 61 15.50 -25.67 9.78
N THR A 62 15.15 -24.40 9.72
CA THR A 62 13.88 -23.93 9.19
C THR A 62 14.16 -22.89 8.11
N HIS A 63 13.18 -22.63 7.26
CA HIS A 63 13.25 -21.50 6.34
C HIS A 63 11.99 -20.66 6.45
N HIS A 64 12.19 -19.35 6.31
CA HIS A 64 11.10 -18.38 6.28
C HIS A 64 11.16 -17.61 4.97
N ALA A 65 10.04 -17.10 4.48
CA ALA A 65 10.10 -16.10 3.42
C ALA A 65 10.95 -14.93 3.92
N ARG A 66 11.96 -14.48 3.16
CA ARG A 66 12.78 -13.31 3.55
C ARG A 66 11.88 -12.11 3.82
N HIS A 67 10.73 -12.06 3.15
CA HIS A 67 9.58 -11.28 3.57
C HIS A 67 8.27 -11.93 3.08
N SER A 68 7.34 -12.30 3.96
CA SER A 68 5.96 -12.59 3.54
C SER A 68 5.14 -11.32 3.26
N LYS A 69 5.70 -10.11 3.48
CA LYS A 69 5.00 -8.81 3.27
C LYS A 69 5.87 -7.60 2.88
N ALA A 70 7.12 -7.78 2.43
CA ALA A 70 7.90 -6.66 1.91
C ALA A 70 8.08 -6.84 0.39
N ARG A 71 7.06 -6.42 -0.36
CA ARG A 71 7.37 -5.64 -1.56
C ARG A 71 8.39 -4.59 -1.14
N SER A 72 9.45 -4.37 -1.92
CA SER A 72 10.37 -3.26 -1.63
C SER A 72 9.49 -2.02 -1.39
N VAL A 73 9.60 -1.45 -0.19
CA VAL A 73 8.81 -0.27 0.15
C VAL A 73 9.40 0.84 -0.71
N THR A 74 8.73 1.13 -1.81
CA THR A 74 9.12 2.22 -2.69
C THR A 74 8.99 3.54 -1.92
N ARG A 75 9.71 4.58 -2.37
CA ARG A 75 9.55 5.93 -1.81
C ARG A 75 8.09 6.38 -1.84
N ARG A 76 7.38 6.07 -2.93
CA ARG A 76 5.93 6.29 -3.08
C ARG A 76 5.14 5.58 -1.98
N THR A 77 5.36 4.28 -1.80
CA THR A 77 4.69 3.47 -0.78
C THR A 77 4.91 4.01 0.62
N ALA A 78 6.17 4.32 0.98
CA ALA A 78 6.51 4.89 2.28
C ALA A 78 5.77 6.22 2.51
N ARG A 79 5.80 7.11 1.51
CA ARG A 79 5.15 8.42 1.57
C ARG A 79 3.64 8.29 1.73
N LEU A 80 2.98 7.47 0.91
CA LEU A 80 1.54 7.24 0.98
C LEU A 80 1.09 6.71 2.33
N ARG A 81 1.79 5.69 2.86
CA ARG A 81 1.44 5.10 4.16
C ARG A 81 1.63 6.09 5.31
N MET A 82 2.72 6.86 5.28
CA MET A 82 2.97 7.89 6.28
C MET A 82 1.86 8.95 6.28
N GLU A 83 1.51 9.49 5.11
CA GLU A 83 0.49 10.54 5.00
C GLU A 83 -0.92 10.03 5.32
N ALA A 84 -1.25 8.81 4.88
CA ALA A 84 -2.50 8.16 5.22
C ALA A 84 -2.62 7.89 6.73
N ALA A 85 -1.53 7.51 7.39
CA ALA A 85 -1.50 7.35 8.85
C ALA A 85 -1.77 8.68 9.57
N THR A 86 -1.20 9.79 9.07
CA THR A 86 -1.50 11.14 9.58
C THR A 86 -2.97 11.49 9.38
N LEU A 87 -3.52 11.24 8.19
CA LEU A 87 -4.94 11.51 7.89
C LEU A 87 -5.90 10.65 8.71
N ALA A 88 -5.51 9.43 9.10
CA ALA A 88 -6.35 8.53 9.87
C ALA A 88 -6.75 9.10 11.24
N ALA A 89 -5.99 10.05 11.79
CA ALA A 89 -6.36 10.77 13.01
C ALA A 89 -7.64 11.60 12.83
N ALA A 90 -7.83 12.20 11.64
CA ALA A 90 -9.02 12.99 11.31
C ALA A 90 -10.14 12.15 10.67
N TYR A 91 -9.79 11.02 10.05
CA TYR A 91 -10.72 10.13 9.36
C TYR A 91 -10.59 8.69 9.86
N PRO A 92 -11.23 8.36 11.01
CA PRO A 92 -11.27 6.99 11.50
C PRO A 92 -11.88 6.06 10.45
N GLY A 93 -11.14 5.03 10.06
CA GLY A 93 -11.57 4.09 9.01
C GLY A 93 -11.12 4.46 7.60
N LEU A 94 -10.19 5.42 7.43
CA LEU A 94 -9.43 5.59 6.19
C LEU A 94 -8.76 4.27 5.80
N LYS A 95 -8.85 3.91 4.52
CA LYS A 95 -8.24 2.69 3.96
C LYS A 95 -7.33 3.03 2.80
N ILE A 96 -6.27 2.27 2.63
CA ILE A 96 -5.48 2.22 1.40
C ILE A 96 -5.74 0.87 0.76
N ALA A 97 -5.90 0.85 -0.56
CA ALA A 97 -5.97 -0.41 -1.30
C ALA A 97 -4.68 -1.23 -1.09
N ASP A 98 -4.77 -2.56 -1.10
CA ASP A 98 -3.61 -3.44 -0.90
C ASP A 98 -2.53 -3.25 -1.98
N ASP A 99 -2.94 -2.85 -3.19
CA ASP A 99 -2.07 -2.50 -4.30
C ASP A 99 -1.70 -1.01 -4.36
N GLU A 100 -2.16 -0.21 -3.39
CA GLU A 100 -1.90 1.23 -3.27
C GLU A 100 -2.41 2.06 -4.45
N SER A 101 -3.42 1.54 -5.15
CA SER A 101 -4.11 2.21 -6.27
C SER A 101 -5.00 3.36 -5.81
N TYR A 102 -5.59 3.27 -4.61
CA TYR A 102 -6.42 4.34 -4.06
C TYR A 102 -6.32 4.48 -2.54
N VAL A 103 -6.68 5.67 -2.06
CA VAL A 103 -6.98 5.99 -0.67
C VAL A 103 -8.47 6.28 -0.54
N PHE A 104 -9.14 5.58 0.37
CA PHE A 104 -10.57 5.71 0.65
C PHE A 104 -10.78 6.42 1.99
N ILE A 105 -11.57 7.49 1.95
CA ILE A 105 -12.00 8.24 3.13
C ILE A 105 -13.52 8.09 3.26
N GLY A 106 -13.95 7.38 4.29
CA GLY A 106 -15.37 7.19 4.59
C GLY A 106 -15.98 8.36 5.35
N GLY A 107 -17.24 8.69 5.05
CA GLY A 107 -18.02 9.66 5.83
C GLY A 107 -17.44 11.08 5.85
N PHE A 108 -16.69 11.45 4.81
CA PHE A 108 -16.13 12.78 4.59
C PHE A 108 -17.22 13.83 4.67
N ARG A 109 -17.06 14.80 5.56
CA ARG A 109 -18.02 15.88 5.77
C ARG A 109 -17.88 16.91 4.66
N LEU A 110 -18.96 17.14 3.94
CA LEU A 110 -19.03 18.13 2.89
C LEU A 110 -19.32 19.52 3.48
N PRO A 111 -18.92 20.59 2.76
CA PRO A 111 -19.34 21.95 3.09
C PRO A 111 -20.86 22.11 3.12
N ALA A 112 -21.33 23.22 3.68
CA ALA A 112 -22.76 23.53 3.70
C ALA A 112 -23.33 23.60 2.27
N GLY A 113 -24.58 23.15 2.09
CA GLY A 113 -25.27 23.18 0.80
C GLY A 113 -25.21 21.86 0.02
N TRP A 114 -24.40 20.89 0.42
CA TRP A 114 -24.38 19.57 -0.18
C TRP A 114 -25.47 18.65 0.39
N VAL A 115 -26.01 17.76 -0.46
CA VAL A 115 -26.99 16.73 -0.08
C VAL A 115 -26.59 15.38 -0.71
N PRO A 116 -26.35 14.33 0.09
CA PRO A 116 -26.14 14.36 1.55
C PRO A 116 -24.98 15.27 1.99
N ASP A 117 -24.90 15.60 3.28
CA ASP A 117 -23.84 16.43 3.89
C ASP A 117 -22.55 15.63 4.17
N ARG A 118 -22.55 14.33 3.86
CA ARG A 118 -21.42 13.42 3.95
C ARG A 118 -21.35 12.50 2.76
N THR A 119 -20.14 12.12 2.38
CA THR A 119 -19.87 11.18 1.28
C THR A 119 -18.63 10.35 1.55
N ASN A 120 -18.42 9.33 0.73
CA ASN A 120 -17.12 8.69 0.60
C ASN A 120 -16.29 9.43 -0.45
N VAL A 121 -14.99 9.53 -0.20
CA VAL A 121 -14.00 10.10 -1.14
C VAL A 121 -13.01 9.00 -1.49
N LEU A 122 -12.73 8.83 -2.78
CA LEU A 122 -11.61 8.03 -3.29
C LEU A 122 -10.60 8.96 -3.93
N ILE A 123 -9.33 8.82 -3.56
CA ILE A 123 -8.21 9.53 -4.18
C ILE A 123 -7.34 8.48 -4.85
N THR A 124 -6.93 8.71 -6.09
CA THR A 124 -6.01 7.83 -6.84
C THR A 124 -4.67 8.52 -7.01
N PRO A 125 -3.70 8.32 -6.11
CA PRO A 125 -2.38 8.91 -6.26
C PRO A 125 -1.69 8.35 -7.51
N PRO A 126 -1.12 9.18 -8.38
CA PRO A 126 -0.48 8.71 -9.61
C PRO A 126 0.71 7.79 -9.32
N ALA A 127 1.15 7.05 -10.33
CA ALA A 127 2.34 6.19 -10.22
C ALA A 127 3.60 6.99 -9.85
N ALA A 128 3.67 8.25 -10.26
CA ALA A 128 4.75 9.19 -9.95
C ALA A 128 4.52 10.00 -8.67
N TYR A 129 3.63 9.57 -7.77
CA TYR A 129 3.45 10.23 -6.47
C TYR A 129 4.67 9.98 -5.56
N PRO A 130 5.17 10.98 -4.78
CA PRO A 130 4.65 12.34 -4.58
C PRO A 130 5.14 13.40 -5.56
N GLU A 131 5.92 13.05 -6.57
CA GLU A 131 6.44 13.99 -7.57
C GLU A 131 5.33 14.65 -8.40
N CYS A 132 4.20 13.96 -8.59
CA CYS A 132 2.98 14.50 -9.20
C CYS A 132 1.78 14.42 -8.24
N ALA A 133 0.94 15.46 -8.24
CA ALA A 133 -0.32 15.47 -7.51
C ALA A 133 -1.33 14.47 -8.10
N PRO A 134 -2.32 14.01 -7.31
CA PRO A 134 -3.57 13.52 -7.88
C PRO A 134 -4.24 14.62 -8.72
N ASP A 135 -4.84 14.24 -9.84
CA ASP A 135 -5.51 15.13 -10.81
C ASP A 135 -7.00 15.38 -10.48
N GLY A 136 -7.54 14.58 -9.57
CA GLY A 136 -8.91 14.69 -9.10
C GLY A 136 -9.20 13.67 -8.00
N PHE A 137 -10.48 13.45 -7.76
CA PHE A 137 -10.96 12.52 -6.74
C PHE A 137 -12.36 12.04 -7.12
N TYR A 138 -12.84 10.97 -6.49
CA TYR A 138 -14.15 10.42 -6.79
C TYR A 138 -15.10 10.56 -5.61
N LEU A 139 -16.35 10.91 -5.92
CA LEU A 139 -17.43 11.04 -4.94
C LEU A 139 -18.65 10.21 -5.36
N SER A 140 -19.54 9.93 -4.40
CA SER A 140 -20.81 9.23 -4.64
C SER A 140 -21.69 9.93 -5.68
N ALA A 141 -22.06 9.24 -6.76
CA ALA A 141 -22.88 9.72 -7.87
C ALA A 141 -24.24 10.33 -7.47
N LYS A 142 -24.66 10.11 -6.21
CA LYS A 142 -25.90 10.64 -5.63
C LYS A 142 -25.76 12.06 -5.07
N LEU A 143 -24.56 12.64 -5.10
CA LEU A 143 -24.34 13.98 -4.56
C LEU A 143 -25.00 15.05 -5.41
N GLN A 144 -25.71 15.93 -4.71
CA GLN A 144 -26.31 17.13 -5.26
C GLN A 144 -25.91 18.33 -4.40
N ARG A 145 -25.92 19.51 -5.01
CA ARG A 145 -25.64 20.78 -4.34
C ARG A 145 -26.88 21.67 -4.39
N ARG A 146 -27.13 22.41 -3.32
CA ARG A 146 -28.18 23.43 -3.26
C ARG A 146 -27.68 24.70 -3.91
N LYS A 147 -28.31 25.11 -5.01
CA LYS A 147 -28.06 26.37 -5.71
C LYS A 147 -29.39 27.08 -5.90
N SER A 148 -29.53 28.28 -5.33
CA SER A 148 -30.76 29.09 -5.38
C SER A 148 -32.03 28.31 -4.98
N GLY A 149 -31.94 27.52 -3.90
CA GLY A 149 -33.05 26.72 -3.37
C GLY A 149 -33.33 25.40 -4.11
N ARG A 150 -32.66 25.11 -5.23
CA ARG A 150 -32.81 23.86 -6.00
C ARG A 150 -31.63 22.94 -5.83
N LEU A 151 -31.86 21.63 -5.95
CA LEU A 151 -30.79 20.63 -6.01
C LEU A 151 -30.30 20.50 -7.45
N VAL A 152 -29.00 20.65 -7.64
CA VAL A 152 -28.32 20.57 -8.94
C VAL A 152 -27.15 19.62 -8.87
N THR A 153 -26.78 19.05 -10.02
CA THR A 153 -25.52 18.34 -10.19
C THR A 153 -24.37 19.35 -10.15
N PRO A 154 -23.31 19.11 -9.36
CA PRO A 154 -22.14 19.99 -9.33
C PRO A 154 -21.45 20.09 -10.69
N GLY A 155 -20.78 21.22 -10.95
CA GLY A 155 -19.84 21.34 -12.06
C GLY A 155 -18.61 20.43 -11.85
N HIS A 156 -17.88 20.15 -12.94
CA HIS A 156 -16.71 19.27 -12.93
C HIS A 156 -16.94 17.85 -12.38
N TYR A 157 -18.20 17.40 -12.40
CA TYR A 157 -18.63 16.14 -11.83
C TYR A 157 -19.06 15.17 -12.92
N PHE A 158 -18.12 14.29 -13.30
CA PHE A 158 -18.20 13.51 -14.53
C PHE A 158 -18.45 12.03 -14.24
N ARG A 159 -19.45 11.48 -14.93
CA ARG A 159 -19.76 10.04 -14.87
C ARG A 159 -18.76 9.21 -15.65
N ASP A 160 -18.51 9.56 -16.91
CA ASP A 160 -17.84 8.66 -17.87
C ASP A 160 -16.41 9.11 -18.22
N TYR A 161 -16.01 10.33 -17.85
CA TYR A 161 -14.68 10.86 -18.15
C TYR A 161 -13.68 10.44 -17.06
N HIS A 162 -12.62 9.71 -17.45
CA HIS A 162 -11.56 9.21 -16.55
C HIS A 162 -12.05 8.42 -15.32
N ASN A 163 -13.19 7.72 -15.42
CA ASN A 163 -13.81 7.11 -14.24
C ASN A 163 -13.91 5.58 -14.28
N PRO A 164 -12.86 4.86 -13.81
CA PRO A 164 -12.91 3.40 -13.69
C PRO A 164 -13.92 2.93 -12.61
N TYR A 165 -14.39 3.81 -11.73
CA TYR A 165 -15.28 3.50 -10.62
C TYR A 165 -16.76 3.85 -10.89
N ALA A 166 -17.11 4.20 -12.13
CA ALA A 166 -18.50 4.52 -12.51
C ALA A 166 -19.48 3.41 -12.15
N HIS A 167 -19.08 2.15 -12.38
CA HIS A 167 -19.87 0.96 -12.06
C HIS A 167 -20.12 0.76 -10.55
N LEU A 168 -19.30 1.39 -9.70
CA LEU A 168 -19.44 1.38 -8.24
C LEU A 168 -20.28 2.56 -7.72
N GLY A 169 -20.87 3.36 -8.61
CA GLY A 169 -21.68 4.52 -8.25
C GLY A 169 -20.86 5.73 -7.83
N TYR A 170 -19.63 5.86 -8.34
CA TYR A 170 -18.80 7.05 -8.18
C TYR A 170 -18.79 7.88 -9.45
N HIS A 171 -18.65 9.20 -9.30
CA HIS A 171 -18.29 10.11 -10.39
C HIS A 171 -16.93 10.74 -10.06
N TRP A 172 -16.17 11.03 -11.10
CA TRP A 172 -14.90 11.75 -11.00
C TRP A 172 -15.16 13.26 -10.86
N TYR A 173 -14.48 13.88 -9.90
CA TYR A 173 -14.45 15.31 -9.69
C TYR A 173 -13.07 15.82 -10.09
N CYS A 174 -13.03 16.57 -11.19
CA CYS A 174 -11.79 17.16 -11.69
C CYS A 174 -11.36 18.32 -10.77
N LEU A 175 -10.12 18.32 -10.30
CA LEU A 175 -9.57 19.44 -9.54
C LEU A 175 -8.67 20.25 -10.47
N GLU A 176 -9.30 21.10 -11.30
CA GLU A 176 -8.58 22.07 -12.12
C GLU A 176 -8.24 23.29 -11.25
N ASP A 177 -6.99 23.32 -10.79
CA ASP A 177 -6.37 24.51 -10.21
C ASP A 177 -5.17 24.91 -11.06
N PRO A 178 -5.34 25.81 -12.05
CA PRO A 178 -4.24 26.23 -12.91
C PRO A 178 -3.16 26.99 -12.14
N ASP A 179 -3.47 27.56 -10.98
CA ASP A 179 -2.55 28.34 -10.17
C ASP A 179 -1.84 27.49 -9.10
N ARG A 180 -2.42 26.35 -8.70
CA ARG A 180 -1.76 25.43 -7.77
C ARG A 180 -0.60 24.71 -8.41
N ARG A 181 0.59 25.07 -7.94
CA ARG A 181 1.83 24.38 -8.26
C ARG A 181 2.12 23.36 -7.18
N TRP A 182 1.81 22.09 -7.46
CA TRP A 182 2.18 20.99 -6.56
C TRP A 182 3.68 20.95 -6.33
N ARG A 183 4.08 20.86 -5.06
CA ARG A 183 5.47 20.81 -4.62
C ARG A 183 5.69 19.60 -3.73
N ALA A 184 6.34 18.56 -4.24
CA ALA A 184 6.53 17.30 -3.51
C ALA A 184 7.25 17.43 -2.14
N ASP A 185 7.99 18.52 -1.94
CA ASP A 185 8.67 18.87 -0.68
C ASP A 185 7.75 19.54 0.35
N GLN A 186 6.62 20.11 -0.08
CA GLN A 186 5.70 20.91 0.77
C GLN A 186 4.29 20.33 0.82
N ASP A 187 3.83 19.75 -0.28
CA ASP A 187 2.51 19.16 -0.46
C ASP A 187 2.47 17.68 -0.08
N SER A 188 1.25 17.22 0.17
CA SER A 188 0.94 15.85 0.61
C SER A 188 -0.52 15.54 0.34
N LEU A 189 -0.93 14.28 0.58
CA LEU A 189 -2.35 13.93 0.61
C LEU A 189 -3.14 14.79 1.61
N ILE A 190 -2.49 15.29 2.67
CA ILE A 190 -3.14 16.17 3.66
C ILE A 190 -3.51 17.51 3.01
N THR A 191 -2.56 18.16 2.33
CA THR A 191 -2.84 19.42 1.61
C THR A 191 -3.79 19.20 0.43
N PHE A 192 -3.77 18.00 -0.18
CA PHE A 192 -4.76 17.63 -1.20
C PHE A 192 -6.17 17.49 -0.62
N VAL A 193 -6.34 16.82 0.52
CA VAL A 193 -7.64 16.68 1.20
C VAL A 193 -8.20 18.04 1.66
N GLU A 194 -7.35 18.95 2.13
CA GLU A 194 -7.78 20.32 2.43
C GLU A 194 -8.22 21.07 1.17
N ALA A 195 -7.52 20.90 0.06
CA ALA A 195 -7.96 21.47 -1.20
C ALA A 195 -9.32 20.92 -1.65
N ILE A 196 -9.60 19.62 -1.48
CA ILE A 196 -10.93 19.05 -1.73
C ILE A 196 -12.00 19.82 -0.93
N ARG A 197 -11.76 20.11 0.35
CA ARG A 197 -12.69 20.87 1.19
C ARG A 197 -12.91 22.28 0.65
N THR A 198 -11.84 22.96 0.30
CA THR A 198 -11.90 24.31 -0.28
C THR A 198 -12.69 24.30 -1.58
N TYR A 199 -12.34 23.43 -2.52
CA TYR A 199 -12.99 23.34 -3.83
C TYR A 199 -14.48 23.02 -3.74
N LEU A 200 -14.85 22.03 -2.93
CA LEU A 200 -16.27 21.71 -2.74
C LEU A 200 -17.02 22.83 -2.00
N GLY A 201 -16.31 23.71 -1.30
CA GLY A 201 -16.86 24.87 -0.61
C GLY A 201 -17.05 26.09 -1.52
N THR A 202 -16.17 26.25 -2.52
CA THR A 202 -16.10 27.45 -3.37
C THR A 202 -16.62 27.25 -4.79
N ALA A 203 -16.72 26.03 -5.31
CA ALA A 203 -17.10 25.78 -6.69
C ALA A 203 -18.60 26.05 -6.95
N ASP A 204 -18.89 27.23 -7.51
CA ASP A 204 -20.12 27.78 -8.12
C ASP A 204 -21.45 27.59 -7.38
#